data_AF-A0A366EGI7-F1
#
_entry.id   AF-A0A366EGI7-F1
#
_cell.length_a   1.000
_cell.length_b   1.000
_cell.length_c   1.000
_cell.angle_alpha   90.00
_cell.angle_beta   90.00
_cell.angle_gamma   90.00
#
_symmetry.space_group_name_H-M   'P 1'
#
loop_
_entity.id
_entity.type
_entity.pdbx_description
1 polymer ?
#
loop_
_entity_poly.entity_id
_entity_poly.type
_entity_poly.pdbx_seq_one_letter_code
_entity_poly.pdbx_strand_id
1 'polypeptide(L)'
;MNLWIKGLIRGIIPFGFMIIISLLWNQFQGSTDISNTFFFYGLIAFFLGLASVVYEIEKWRFLKQIMVHYLVMLLTVFPTLLLSGFYPLDSFRDAVNVFFLFNKVGVILFLVTYLVFHLRNRAYMKAQN
;
A
#
# COMPACT_ATOMS: atom_id res chain seq x y z
N MET A 1 -11.21 -19.98 0.09
CA MET A 1 -10.10 -19.50 0.95
C MET A 1 -10.57 -18.30 1.73
N ASN A 2 -10.37 -18.27 3.06
CA ASN A 2 -10.77 -17.15 3.91
C ASN A 2 -10.10 -15.84 3.44
N LEU A 3 -10.86 -14.74 3.46
CA LEU A 3 -10.42 -13.41 3.04
C LEU A 3 -9.09 -13.00 3.70
N TRP A 4 -8.92 -13.30 4.98
CA TRP A 4 -7.68 -13.08 5.74
C TRP A 4 -6.46 -13.79 5.14
N ILE A 5 -6.61 -15.04 4.70
CA ILE A 5 -5.53 -15.84 4.11
C ILE A 5 -5.14 -15.27 2.75
N LYS A 6 -6.11 -14.80 1.95
CA LYS A 6 -5.82 -14.11 0.67
C LYS A 6 -4.98 -12.85 0.89
N GLY A 7 -5.36 -12.02 1.87
CA GLY A 7 -4.63 -10.80 2.20
C GLY A 7 -3.20 -11.09 2.66
N LEU A 8 -3.05 -12.07 3.55
CA LEU A 8 -1.74 -12.50 4.02
C LEU A 8 -0.85 -12.98 2.88
N ILE A 9 -1.36 -13.84 1.98
CA ILE A 9 -0.57 -14.32 0.84
C ILE A 9 -0.16 -13.16 -0.07
N ARG A 10 -1.07 -12.24 -0.38
CA ARG A 10 -0.78 -11.05 -1.21
C ARG A 10 0.25 -10.12 -0.60
N GLY A 11 0.30 -10.03 0.72
CA GLY A 11 1.30 -9.24 1.43
C GLY A 11 2.64 -9.95 1.59
N ILE A 12 2.62 -11.24 1.97
CA ILE A 12 3.83 -12.03 2.27
C ILE A 12 4.69 -12.26 1.04
N ILE A 13 4.09 -12.50 -0.14
CA ILE A 13 4.85 -12.74 -1.37
C ILE A 13 5.79 -11.56 -1.69
N PRO A 14 5.30 -10.32 -1.89
CA PRO A 14 6.18 -9.19 -2.17
C PRO A 14 7.07 -8.83 -0.98
N PHE A 15 6.58 -8.99 0.25
CA PHE A 15 7.37 -8.73 1.45
C PHE A 15 8.59 -9.65 1.57
N GLY A 16 8.37 -10.95 1.39
CA GLY A 16 9.43 -11.96 1.43
C GLY A 16 10.47 -11.69 0.34
N PHE A 17 10.03 -11.33 -0.86
CA PHE A 17 10.94 -10.95 -1.94
C PHE A 17 11.81 -9.73 -1.58
N MET A 18 11.21 -8.67 -1.04
CA MET A 18 11.93 -7.45 -0.64
C MET A 18 12.85 -7.69 0.56
N ILE A 19 12.45 -8.54 1.51
CA ILE A 19 13.32 -8.96 2.63
C ILE A 19 14.53 -9.71 2.12
N ILE A 20 14.35 -10.66 1.19
CA ILE A 20 15.47 -11.42 0.64
C ILE A 20 16.47 -10.46 -0.01
N ILE A 21 16.01 -9.49 -0.80
CA ILE A 21 16.87 -8.47 -1.40
C ILE A 21 17.57 -7.64 -0.32
N SER A 22 16.84 -7.17 0.70
CA SER A 22 17.39 -6.40 1.82
C SER A 22 18.52 -7.14 2.54
N LEU A 23 18.34 -8.43 2.83
CA LEU A 23 19.33 -9.28 3.49
C LEU A 23 20.55 -9.56 2.60
N LEU A 24 20.33 -9.94 1.35
CA LEU A 24 21.42 -10.16 0.40
C LEU A 24 22.23 -8.88 0.19
N TRP A 25 21.58 -7.73 0.06
CA TRP A 25 22.27 -6.46 -0.11
C TRP A 25 23.16 -6.12 1.10
N ASN A 26 22.65 -6.32 2.31
CA ASN A 26 23.42 -6.11 3.53
C ASN A 26 24.66 -7.02 3.56
N GLN A 27 24.49 -8.30 3.21
CA GLN A 27 25.56 -9.30 3.26
C GLN A 27 26.65 -9.08 2.20
N PHE A 28 26.29 -8.66 0.97
CA PHE A 28 27.24 -8.56 -0.15
C PHE A 28 27.83 -7.16 -0.34
N GLN A 29 27.09 -6.09 -0.03
CA GLN A 29 27.52 -4.71 -0.29
C GLN A 29 27.74 -3.89 0.99
N GLY A 30 27.25 -4.34 2.15
CA GLY A 30 27.48 -3.68 3.43
C GLY A 30 26.77 -2.35 3.65
N SER A 31 26.00 -1.84 2.67
CA SER A 31 25.22 -0.61 2.84
C SER A 31 23.93 -0.88 3.60
N THR A 32 23.91 -0.50 4.89
CA THR A 32 22.75 -0.60 5.77
C THR A 32 21.59 0.28 5.31
N ASP A 33 21.87 1.44 4.71
CA ASP A 33 20.85 2.41 4.31
C ASP A 33 19.98 1.88 3.15
N ILE A 34 20.62 1.26 2.16
CA ILE A 34 19.93 0.64 1.03
C ILE A 34 19.17 -0.61 1.48
N SER A 35 19.77 -1.41 2.37
CA SER A 35 19.11 -2.59 2.96
C SER A 35 17.84 -2.21 3.72
N ASN A 36 17.88 -1.13 4.52
CA ASN A 36 16.72 -0.60 5.23
C ASN A 36 15.64 -0.11 4.27
N THR A 37 16.02 0.53 3.17
CA THR A 37 15.08 0.98 2.14
C THR A 37 14.25 -0.18 1.58
N PHE A 38 14.89 -1.29 1.21
CA PHE A 38 14.17 -2.48 0.73
C PHE A 38 13.27 -3.10 1.81
N PHE A 39 13.71 -3.12 3.06
CA PHE A 39 12.90 -3.60 4.17
C PHE A 39 11.60 -2.78 4.33
N PHE A 40 11.70 -1.45 4.35
CA PHE A 40 10.54 -0.57 4.47
C PHE A 40 9.61 -0.64 3.26
N TYR A 41 10.15 -0.75 2.04
CA TYR A 41 9.33 -1.02 0.84
C TYR A 41 8.60 -2.35 0.93
N GLY A 42 9.27 -3.39 1.43
CA GLY A 42 8.64 -4.67 1.71
C GLY A 42 7.48 -4.54 2.71
N LEU A 43 7.70 -3.82 3.81
CA LEU A 43 6.69 -3.64 4.85
C LEU A 43 5.47 -2.86 4.35
N ILE A 44 5.70 -1.83 3.52
CA ILE A 44 4.62 -1.12 2.83
C ILE A 44 3.85 -2.07 1.90
N ALA A 45 4.56 -2.86 1.08
CA ALA A 45 3.95 -3.84 0.19
C ALA A 45 3.13 -4.90 0.93
N PHE A 46 3.60 -5.33 2.11
CA PHE A 46 2.86 -6.24 2.99
C PHE A 46 1.50 -5.66 3.38
N PHE A 47 1.48 -4.42 3.89
CA PHE A 47 0.24 -3.76 4.30
C PHE A 47 -0.69 -3.48 3.12
N LEU A 48 -0.16 -3.12 1.94
CA LEU A 48 -0.96 -2.99 0.72
C LEU A 48 -1.64 -4.31 0.36
N GLY A 49 -0.89 -5.42 0.37
CA GLY A 49 -1.40 -6.75 0.09
C GLY A 49 -2.49 -7.17 1.08
N LEU A 50 -2.27 -6.94 2.38
CA LEU A 50 -3.22 -7.25 3.44
C LEU A 50 -4.51 -6.41 3.32
N ALA A 51 -4.37 -5.10 3.13
CA ALA A 51 -5.48 -4.16 3.01
C ALA A 51 -6.27 -4.31 1.70
N SER A 52 -5.73 -5.01 0.69
CA SER A 52 -6.44 -5.31 -0.57
C SER A 52 -7.74 -6.10 -0.35
N VAL A 53 -7.80 -6.89 0.73
CA VAL A 53 -8.97 -7.71 1.08
C VAL A 53 -10.21 -6.88 1.35
N VAL A 54 -10.06 -5.61 1.74
CA VAL A 54 -11.18 -4.69 1.99
C VAL A 54 -12.07 -4.55 0.75
N TYR A 55 -11.49 -4.59 -0.46
CA TYR A 55 -12.24 -4.49 -1.72
C TYR A 55 -12.97 -5.79 -2.12
N GLU A 56 -12.67 -6.93 -1.50
CA GLU A 56 -13.37 -8.20 -1.74
C GLU A 56 -14.62 -8.37 -0.88
N ILE A 57 -14.89 -7.44 0.04
CA ILE A 57 -16.07 -7.52 0.90
C ILE A 57 -17.29 -7.00 0.11
N GLU A 58 -17.95 -7.89 -0.63
CA GLU A 58 -19.09 -7.58 -1.52
C GLU A 58 -20.27 -6.90 -0.79
N LYS A 59 -20.45 -7.20 0.51
CA LYS A 59 -21.52 -6.61 1.33
C LYS A 59 -21.31 -5.12 1.60
N TRP A 60 -20.11 -4.58 1.36
CA TRP A 60 -19.79 -3.19 1.66
C TRP A 60 -19.95 -2.32 0.41
N ARG A 61 -20.61 -1.18 0.58
CA ARG A 61 -20.65 -0.14 -0.46
C ARG A 61 -19.23 0.34 -0.73
N PHE A 62 -18.95 0.74 -1.97
CA PHE A 62 -17.63 1.22 -2.39
C PHE A 62 -17.06 2.34 -1.50
N LEU A 63 -17.90 3.29 -1.07
CA LEU A 63 -17.50 4.34 -0.12
C LEU A 63 -17.00 3.77 1.22
N LYS A 64 -17.68 2.74 1.75
CA LYS A 64 -17.26 2.07 2.99
C LYS A 64 -15.93 1.35 2.81
N GLN A 65 -15.71 0.69 1.66
CA GLN A 65 -14.45 0.04 1.35
C GLN A 65 -13.29 1.05 1.29
N ILE A 66 -13.47 2.18 0.60
CA ILE A 66 -12.45 3.24 0.53
C ILE A 66 -12.15 3.81 1.92
N MET A 67 -13.17 4.13 2.72
CA MET A 67 -12.96 4.71 4.05
C MET A 67 -12.17 3.75 4.95
N VAL A 68 -12.55 2.47 4.97
CA VAL A 68 -11.83 1.47 5.78
C VAL A 68 -10.42 1.25 5.25
N HIS A 69 -10.23 1.14 3.93
CA HIS A 69 -8.91 1.02 3.33
C HIS A 69 -8.03 2.23 3.68
N TYR A 70 -8.54 3.45 3.56
CA TYR A 70 -7.83 4.67 3.94
C TYR A 70 -7.41 4.65 5.41
N LEU A 71 -8.31 4.31 6.33
CA LEU A 71 -8.00 4.22 7.75
C LEU A 71 -6.92 3.18 8.05
N VAL A 72 -6.99 2.01 7.42
CA VAL A 72 -5.95 0.98 7.56
C VAL A 72 -4.61 1.50 7.08
N MET A 73 -4.56 2.18 5.93
CA MET A 73 -3.32 2.74 5.38
C MET A 73 -2.76 3.87 6.24
N LEU A 74 -3.63 4.70 6.82
CA LEU A 74 -3.25 5.76 7.76
C LEU A 74 -2.66 5.21 9.06
N LEU A 75 -3.11 4.03 9.52
CA LEU A 75 -2.60 3.40 10.73
C LEU A 75 -1.38 2.49 10.50
N THR A 76 -1.12 2.08 9.27
CA THR A 76 -0.06 1.11 8.95
C THR A 76 1.03 1.73 8.08
N VAL A 77 0.69 2.15 6.86
CA VAL A 77 1.64 2.67 5.88
C VAL A 77 2.14 4.06 6.25
N PHE A 78 1.29 4.94 6.76
CA PHE A 78 1.72 6.29 7.13
C PHE A 78 2.78 6.30 8.26
N PRO A 79 2.59 5.59 9.40
CA PRO A 79 3.66 5.45 10.39
C PRO A 79 4.92 4.80 9.82
N THR A 80 4.76 3.81 8.93
CA THR A 80 5.90 3.16 8.26
C THR A 80 6.70 4.15 7.41
N LEU A 81 6.04 5.07 6.71
CA LEU A 81 6.69 6.13 5.92
C LEU A 81 7.42 7.16 6.79
N LEU A 82 6.92 7.44 7.99
CA LEU A 82 7.61 8.33 8.92
C LEU A 82 8.85 7.64 9.52
N LEU A 83 8.76 6.34 9.82
CA LEU A 83 9.86 5.57 10.40
C LEU A 83 10.92 5.15 9.38
N SER A 84 10.64 5.22 8.08
CA SER A 84 11.53 4.70 7.04
C SER A 84 12.77 5.55 6.77
N GLY A 85 12.79 6.81 7.23
CA GLY A 85 13.86 7.74 6.95
C GLY A 85 13.89 8.27 5.50
N PHE A 86 12.83 8.04 4.71
CA PHE A 86 12.74 8.52 3.32
C PHE A 86 12.54 10.04 3.22
N TYR A 87 12.00 10.64 4.28
CA TYR A 87 11.72 12.06 4.35
C TYR A 87 12.52 12.65 5.51
N PRO A 88 13.10 13.85 5.36
CA PRO A 88 13.67 14.56 6.49
C PRO A 88 12.53 14.87 7.47
N LEU A 89 12.71 14.51 8.74
CA LEU A 89 11.73 14.72 9.81
C LEU A 89 12.33 15.60 10.91
N ASP A 90 12.97 16.68 10.49
CA ASP A 90 13.67 17.61 11.39
C ASP A 90 12.70 18.52 12.15
N SER A 91 11.45 18.63 11.65
CA SER A 91 10.42 19.45 12.26
C SER A 91 9.01 18.86 12.13
N PHE A 92 8.08 19.35 12.97
CA PHE A 92 6.66 19.00 12.85
C PHE A 92 6.07 19.36 11.48
N ARG A 93 6.59 20.42 10.84
CA ARG A 93 6.17 20.84 9.50
C ARG A 93 6.47 19.77 8.45
N ASP A 94 7.56 19.04 8.61
CA ASP A 94 7.93 17.99 7.66
C ASP A 94 7.00 16.78 7.77
N ALA A 95 6.63 16.38 8.98
CA ALA A 95 5.61 15.36 9.19
C ALA A 95 4.26 15.75 8.57
N VAL A 96 3.85 17.02 8.69
CA VAL A 96 2.64 17.55 8.04
C VAL A 96 2.76 17.52 6.51
N ASN A 97 3.93 17.84 5.95
CA ASN A 97 4.16 17.75 4.51
C ASN A 97 4.06 16.30 4.01
N VAL A 98 4.63 15.34 4.73
CA VAL A 98 4.51 13.90 4.42
C VAL A 98 3.06 13.45 4.50
N PHE A 99 2.30 13.93 5.49
CA PHE A 99 0.87 13.67 5.58
C PHE A 99 0.10 14.19 4.35
N PHE A 100 0.36 15.43 3.90
CA PHE A 100 -0.27 15.95 2.69
C PHE A 100 0.12 15.15 1.44
N LEU A 101 1.39 14.75 1.31
CA LEU A 101 1.85 13.92 0.20
C LEU A 101 1.16 12.55 0.20
N PHE A 102 1.07 11.91 1.37
CA PHE A 102 0.36 10.64 1.55
C PHE A 102 -1.11 10.75 1.11
N ASN A 103 -1.81 11.80 1.55
CA ASN A 103 -3.20 12.04 1.16
C ASN A 103 -3.34 12.33 -0.34
N LYS A 104 -2.44 13.13 -0.92
CA LYS A 104 -2.43 13.41 -2.37
C LYS A 104 -2.30 12.13 -3.20
N VAL A 105 -1.35 11.26 -2.83
CA VAL A 105 -1.19 9.96 -3.49
C VAL A 105 -2.42 9.08 -3.28
N GLY A 106 -2.97 9.04 -2.07
CA GLY A 106 -4.20 8.31 -1.77
C GLY A 106 -5.38 8.72 -2.65
N VAL A 107 -5.60 10.04 -2.81
CA VAL A 107 -6.65 10.59 -3.69
C VAL A 107 -6.42 10.15 -5.13
N ILE A 108 -5.19 10.25 -5.64
CA ILE A 108 -4.84 9.79 -7.01
C ILE A 108 -5.18 8.31 -7.17
N LEU A 109 -4.77 7.45 -6.23
CA LEU A 109 -5.04 6.01 -6.29
C LEU A 109 -6.53 5.68 -6.23
N PHE A 110 -7.31 6.38 -5.41
CA PHE A 110 -8.77 6.20 -5.37
C PHE A 110 -9.43 6.63 -6.68
N LEU A 111 -8.97 7.72 -7.27
CA LEU A 111 -9.50 8.24 -8.54
C LEU A 111 -9.17 7.28 -9.69
N VAL A 112 -7.94 6.78 -9.76
CA VAL A 112 -7.52 5.74 -10.72
C VAL A 112 -8.35 4.48 -10.55
N THR A 113 -8.52 4.00 -9.31
CA THR A 113 -9.34 2.82 -9.02
C THR A 113 -10.78 3.02 -9.50
N TYR A 114 -11.39 4.16 -9.19
CA TYR A 114 -12.72 4.51 -9.65
C TYR A 114 -12.82 4.49 -11.19
N LEU A 115 -11.86 5.11 -11.89
CA LEU A 115 -11.83 5.12 -13.36
C LEU A 115 -11.70 3.71 -13.94
N VAL A 116 -10.81 2.88 -13.40
CA VAL A 116 -10.64 1.48 -13.84
C VAL A 116 -11.95 0.71 -13.69
N PHE A 117 -12.62 0.82 -12.54
CA PHE A 117 -13.92 0.17 -12.32
C PHE A 117 -15.01 0.71 -13.26
N HIS A 118 -15.04 2.02 -13.49
CA HIS A 118 -16.01 2.65 -14.40
C HIS A 118 -15.82 2.19 -15.85
N LEU A 119 -14.57 2.21 -16.35
CA LEU A 119 -14.23 1.78 -17.70
C LEU A 119 -14.51 0.30 -17.92
N ARG A 120 -14.13 -0.54 -16.95
CA ARG A 120 -14.41 -1.98 -16.96
C ARG A 120 -15.92 -2.24 -17.08
N ASN A 121 -16.73 -1.58 -16.24
CA ASN A 121 -18.18 -1.77 -16.27
C ASN A 121 -18.81 -1.30 -17.59
N ARG A 122 -18.34 -0.20 -18.18
CA ARG A 122 -18.78 0.22 -19.53
C ARG A 122 -18.43 -0.81 -20.61
N ALA A 123 -17.23 -1.37 -20.58
CA ALA A 123 -16.81 -2.38 -21.54
C ALA A 123 -17.65 -3.65 -21.45
N TYR A 124 -17.97 -4.11 -20.24
CA TYR A 124 -18.87 -5.25 -20.02
C TYR A 124 -20.26 -5.04 -20.62
N MET A 125 -20.87 -3.86 -20.39
CA MET A 125 -22.20 -3.56 -20.94
C MET A 125 -22.18 -3.50 -22.48
N LYS A 126 -21.08 -3.04 -23.08
CA LYS A 126 -20.94 -2.99 -24.54
C LYS A 126 -20.75 -4.37 -25.18
N ALA A 127 -20.23 -5.35 -24.45
CA ALA A 127 -20.03 -6.72 -24.94
C ALA A 127 -21.31 -7.58 -24.86
N GLN A 128 -22.34 -7.12 -24.15
CA GLN A 128 -23.64 -7.82 -24.01
C GLN A 128 -24.73 -7.32 -24.97
N ASN A 129 -24.49 -6.20 -25.67
CA ASN A 129 -25.35 -5.67 -26.73
C ASN A 129 -24.79 -6.01 -28.11
#